data_AF-A0A538U7U5-F1
#
_entry.id   AF-A0A538U7U5-F1
#
_cell.length_a   1.000
_cell.length_b   1.000
_cell.length_c   1.000
_cell.angle_alpha   90.00
_cell.angle_beta   90.00
_cell.angle_gamma   90.00
#
_symmetry.space_group_name_H-M   'P 1'
#
loop_
_entity.id
_entity.type
_entity.pdbx_description
1 polymer ?
#
loop_
_entity_poly.entity_id
_entity_poly.type
_entity_poly.pdbx_seq_one_letter_code
_entity_poly.pdbx_strand_id
1 'polypeptide(L)'
;MMFGRNFGATVASSDRWVGKGVPAAHTAARAHAARGRFGARTGLGMSIQARSSGLQLIVDDSLRGTLALGVLEAEGANTQGLPPAFEQERDRLVGRLVSHYAGKQPADIPGVTETRALFHRLDIDPTKTRPSSEALLRRVLQGKGLPRVNAVVDVCNLCSLEHQLPLGLYDRDLVKGGLRVRVGRDSEGYAGIRKQWVNLAGRLLLADDDGPFGAPTADSRRTSVSAETRNLLVVVFSPPERAGGHLSAALERIADLLTRHCGASVTAVRVLQ
;
A
#
# COMPACT_ATOMS: atom_id res chain seq x y z
N MET A 1 29.07 -23.08 -55.79
CA MET A 1 28.06 -22.04 -56.09
C MET A 1 27.97 -21.18 -54.83
N MET A 2 28.53 -19.96 -54.74
CA MET A 2 28.17 -18.70 -55.43
C MET A 2 26.66 -18.41 -55.30
N PHE A 3 26.18 -17.25 -54.83
CA PHE A 3 26.74 -15.89 -54.66
C PHE A 3 26.37 -15.32 -53.26
N GLY A 4 26.88 -14.21 -52.69
CA GLY A 4 27.93 -13.27 -53.11
C GLY A 4 27.43 -11.85 -53.42
N ARG A 5 27.58 -10.88 -52.47
CA ARG A 5 28.02 -9.48 -52.73
C ARG A 5 28.08 -8.55 -51.49
N ASN A 6 29.15 -7.75 -51.42
CA ASN A 6 29.35 -6.57 -50.56
C ASN A 6 29.04 -5.28 -51.34
N PHE A 7 28.67 -4.21 -50.62
CA PHE A 7 28.87 -2.76 -50.89
C PHE A 7 28.59 -2.04 -49.54
N GLY A 8 29.30 -1.02 -49.02
CA GLY A 8 30.39 -0.16 -49.53
C GLY A 8 29.87 0.97 -50.42
N ALA A 9 30.11 2.27 -50.21
CA ALA A 9 30.74 3.08 -49.15
C ALA A 9 30.45 4.59 -49.44
N THR A 10 30.91 5.55 -48.61
CA THR A 10 31.38 6.93 -48.97
C THR A 10 30.43 7.95 -49.68
N VAL A 11 30.34 9.26 -49.37
CA VAL A 11 30.58 10.13 -48.18
C VAL A 11 30.07 11.58 -48.50
N ALA A 12 30.09 12.54 -47.53
CA ALA A 12 29.97 14.03 -47.70
C ALA A 12 28.59 14.64 -48.11
N SER A 13 28.31 15.95 -47.97
CA SER A 13 28.72 17.02 -47.00
C SER A 13 27.92 18.32 -47.27
N SER A 14 28.04 19.35 -46.40
CA SER A 14 27.47 20.72 -46.50
C SER A 14 25.97 20.85 -46.14
N ASP A 15 25.46 21.96 -45.59
CA ASP A 15 26.05 23.30 -45.49
C ASP A 15 25.73 24.07 -44.17
N ARG A 16 26.35 25.25 -44.00
CA ARG A 16 26.39 26.11 -42.79
C ARG A 16 25.09 26.89 -42.51
N TRP A 17 24.92 27.39 -41.28
CA TRP A 17 24.63 28.82 -41.00
C TRP A 17 24.91 29.21 -39.53
N VAL A 18 25.35 30.45 -39.27
CA VAL A 18 25.84 30.96 -37.95
C VAL A 18 25.50 32.44 -37.77
N GLY A 19 25.10 32.87 -36.55
CA GLY A 19 25.09 34.29 -36.10
C GLY A 19 23.84 34.68 -35.28
N LYS A 20 23.93 34.94 -33.97
CA LYS A 20 24.17 36.25 -33.29
C LYS A 20 23.03 37.28 -33.47
N GLY A 21 22.56 38.05 -32.47
CA GLY A 21 22.95 38.21 -31.05
C GLY A 21 22.04 39.21 -30.30
N VAL A 22 22.31 39.46 -29.01
CA VAL A 22 21.50 40.26 -28.05
C VAL A 22 21.73 41.79 -28.21
N PRO A 23 20.90 42.68 -27.64
CA PRO A 23 21.37 43.44 -26.46
C PRO A 23 20.29 43.73 -25.38
N ALA A 24 20.73 44.25 -24.23
CA ALA A 24 19.91 44.55 -23.04
C ALA A 24 20.12 45.99 -22.52
N ALA A 25 19.15 46.52 -21.78
CA ALA A 25 19.27 47.67 -20.86
C ALA A 25 18.14 47.58 -19.81
N HIS A 26 18.38 47.52 -18.50
CA HIS A 26 18.83 48.58 -17.57
C HIS A 26 17.86 49.76 -17.35
N THR A 27 17.26 49.81 -16.16
CA THR A 27 17.08 51.03 -15.34
C THR A 27 16.76 50.63 -13.89
N ALA A 28 17.11 51.49 -12.92
CA ALA A 28 16.86 51.26 -11.50
C ALA A 28 16.68 52.61 -10.78
N ALA A 29 15.77 52.69 -9.78
CA ALA A 29 15.94 53.56 -8.58
C ALA A 29 14.79 53.45 -7.54
N ARG A 30 15.20 53.33 -6.27
CA ARG A 30 14.65 53.98 -5.05
C ARG A 30 13.21 53.70 -4.56
N ALA A 31 13.16 52.78 -3.60
CA ALA A 31 12.76 52.98 -2.19
C ALA A 31 11.71 54.06 -1.80
N HIS A 32 10.68 53.62 -1.07
CA HIS A 32 10.11 54.40 0.05
C HIS A 32 9.65 53.46 1.17
N ALA A 33 9.95 53.80 2.42
CA ALA A 33 9.40 53.12 3.59
C ALA A 33 8.20 53.90 4.14
N ALA A 34 7.15 53.20 4.58
CA ALA A 34 6.06 53.76 5.39
C ALA A 34 5.50 52.69 6.34
N ARG A 35 5.43 53.01 7.64
CA ARG A 35 4.78 52.17 8.65
C ARG A 35 3.28 52.47 8.66
N GLY A 36 2.43 51.46 8.55
CA GLY A 36 0.98 51.58 8.73
C GLY A 36 0.45 50.44 9.58
N ARG A 37 -0.03 50.73 10.80
CA ARG A 37 -0.74 49.76 11.63
C ARG A 37 -2.16 49.60 11.10
N PHE A 38 -2.56 48.38 10.74
CA PHE A 38 -3.96 47.96 10.74
C PHE A 38 -4.08 46.66 11.52
N GLY A 39 -4.89 46.68 12.57
CA GLY A 39 -5.27 45.48 13.30
C GLY A 39 -6.58 44.93 12.73
N ALA A 40 -6.60 43.65 12.40
CA ALA A 40 -7.82 42.86 12.28
C ALA A 40 -7.56 41.46 12.85
N ARG A 41 -8.60 40.85 13.42
CA ARG A 41 -8.51 39.62 14.22
C ARG A 41 -8.52 38.36 13.33
N THR A 42 -8.52 37.22 14.03
CA THR A 42 -8.98 35.89 13.58
C THR A 42 -8.15 35.21 12.48
N GLY A 43 -7.08 34.57 12.91
CA GLY A 43 -6.81 33.19 12.51
C GLY A 43 -6.60 32.38 13.79
N LEU A 44 -7.39 31.32 14.02
CA LEU A 44 -6.95 30.27 14.95
C LEU A 44 -5.76 29.61 14.28
N GLY A 45 -4.56 30.06 14.63
CA GLY A 45 -3.36 29.26 14.44
C GLY A 45 -3.52 28.02 15.30
N MET A 46 -4.12 26.97 14.74
CA MET A 46 -3.98 25.62 15.27
C MET A 46 -2.51 25.28 15.17
N SER A 47 -1.79 25.61 16.24
CA SER A 47 -0.55 24.94 16.61
C SER A 47 -0.82 23.45 16.48
N ILE A 48 -0.23 22.84 15.45
CA ILE A 48 -0.16 21.39 15.33
C ILE A 48 0.75 20.95 16.47
N GLN A 49 0.17 20.77 17.65
CA GLN A 49 0.77 19.96 18.70
C GLN A 49 0.76 18.54 18.17
N ALA A 50 1.82 18.18 17.45
CA ALA A 50 2.08 16.84 17.04
C ALA A 50 2.14 15.97 18.31
N ARG A 51 1.09 15.18 18.55
CA ARG A 51 1.29 13.95 19.30
C ARG A 51 2.28 13.11 18.49
N SER A 52 3.27 12.54 19.15
CA SER A 52 4.23 11.59 18.57
C SER A 52 3.60 10.21 18.22
N SER A 53 2.27 10.17 18.04
CA SER A 53 1.40 9.04 18.37
C SER A 53 1.02 8.17 17.17
N GLY A 54 2.01 7.51 16.59
CA GLY A 54 1.77 6.20 15.98
C GLY A 54 2.37 5.11 16.87
N LEU A 55 2.08 3.85 16.56
CA LEU A 55 2.87 2.71 17.03
C LEU A 55 4.37 2.98 16.86
N GLN A 56 5.16 2.60 17.86
CA GLN A 56 6.60 2.47 17.64
C GLN A 56 6.81 1.34 16.63
N LEU A 57 7.48 1.65 15.51
CA LEU A 57 7.74 0.68 14.44
C LEU A 57 9.22 0.30 14.49
N ILE A 58 9.49 -1.00 14.54
CA ILE A 58 10.84 -1.56 14.49
C ILE A 58 10.85 -2.61 13.39
N VAL A 59 11.71 -2.45 12.39
CA VAL A 59 11.95 -3.45 11.34
C VAL A 59 13.34 -4.02 11.53
N ASP A 60 13.44 -5.34 11.54
CA ASP A 60 14.70 -6.06 11.57
C ASP A 60 15.53 -5.74 10.32
N ASP A 61 16.80 -5.38 10.50
CA ASP A 61 17.68 -4.97 9.40
C ASP A 61 17.84 -6.07 8.33
N SER A 62 17.65 -7.34 8.71
CA SER A 62 17.63 -8.49 7.79
C SER A 62 16.53 -8.45 6.72
N LEU A 63 15.49 -7.61 6.91
CA LEU A 63 14.37 -7.46 5.98
C LEU A 63 14.52 -6.27 5.01
N ARG A 64 15.51 -5.40 5.20
CA ARG A 64 15.72 -4.21 4.34
C ARG A 64 15.88 -4.61 2.88
N GLY A 65 15.17 -3.91 2.00
CA GLY A 65 15.20 -4.22 0.55
C GLY A 65 14.63 -5.58 0.15
N THR A 66 14.11 -6.39 1.09
CA THR A 66 13.38 -7.64 0.78
C THR A 66 11.90 -7.36 0.48
N LEU A 67 11.31 -6.45 1.27
CA LEU A 67 9.95 -5.95 1.11
C LEU A 67 9.86 -4.47 1.51
N ALA A 68 8.78 -3.82 1.11
CA ALA A 68 8.32 -2.59 1.73
C ALA A 68 6.99 -2.82 2.46
N LEU A 69 6.75 -2.03 3.50
CA LEU A 69 5.51 -2.09 4.29
C LEU A 69 4.81 -0.74 4.30
N GLY A 70 3.53 -0.76 3.99
CA GLY A 70 2.63 0.35 4.29
C GLY A 70 1.95 0.11 5.62
N VAL A 71 1.99 1.07 6.53
CA VAL A 71 1.33 0.99 7.84
C VAL A 71 0.37 2.16 7.98
N LEU A 72 -0.88 1.87 8.34
CA LEU A 72 -1.92 2.88 8.58
C LEU A 72 -2.61 2.59 9.92
N GLU A 73 -2.74 3.62 10.75
CA GLU A 73 -3.54 3.59 11.98
C GLU A 73 -4.75 4.52 11.81
N ALA A 74 -5.92 4.05 12.26
CA ALA A 74 -7.15 4.82 12.23
C ALA A 74 -8.02 4.54 13.47
N GLU A 75 -8.80 5.52 13.89
CA GLU A 75 -9.63 5.48 15.10
C GLU A 75 -11.12 5.69 14.77
N GLY A 76 -12.00 5.21 15.64
CA GLY A 76 -13.45 5.45 15.55
C GLY A 76 -14.18 4.76 14.39
N ALA A 77 -13.58 3.74 13.77
CA ALA A 77 -14.14 3.06 12.61
C ALA A 77 -15.44 2.29 12.95
N ASN A 78 -16.48 2.49 12.15
CA ASN A 78 -17.67 1.65 12.14
C ASN A 78 -17.42 0.37 11.32
N THR A 79 -17.55 -0.78 11.99
CA THR A 79 -17.42 -2.12 11.39
C THR A 79 -18.74 -2.68 10.87
N GLN A 80 -19.87 -2.02 11.15
CA GLN A 80 -21.22 -2.49 10.83
C GLN A 80 -21.85 -1.71 9.67
N GLY A 81 -22.23 -2.47 8.64
CA GLY A 81 -22.91 -1.93 7.46
C GLY A 81 -22.00 -1.12 6.54
N LEU A 82 -22.34 -1.09 5.26
CA LEU A 82 -21.66 -0.26 4.27
C LEU A 82 -22.73 0.52 3.49
N PRO A 83 -22.50 1.81 3.18
CA PRO A 83 -23.47 2.61 2.47
C PRO A 83 -23.63 2.10 1.02
N PRO A 84 -24.79 2.31 0.38
CA PRO A 84 -24.99 1.95 -1.04
C PRO A 84 -23.95 2.57 -1.99
N ALA A 85 -23.32 3.68 -1.60
CA ALA A 85 -22.20 4.28 -2.31
C ALA A 85 -20.97 3.36 -2.39
N PHE A 86 -20.65 2.62 -1.32
CA PHE A 86 -19.57 1.63 -1.33
C PHE A 86 -19.89 0.46 -2.26
N GLU A 87 -21.14 -0.03 -2.25
CA GLU A 87 -21.57 -1.11 -3.14
C GLU A 87 -21.39 -0.72 -4.62
N GLN A 88 -21.80 0.50 -5.00
CA GLN A 88 -21.57 1.02 -6.35
C GLN A 88 -20.09 1.18 -6.69
N GLU A 89 -19.27 1.66 -5.75
CA GLU A 89 -17.83 1.85 -5.93
C GLU A 89 -17.11 0.50 -6.10
N ARG A 90 -17.48 -0.50 -5.30
CA ARG A 90 -17.05 -1.90 -5.45
C ARG A 90 -17.42 -2.45 -6.82
N ASP A 91 -18.68 -2.33 -7.23
CA ASP A 91 -19.17 -2.99 -8.44
C ASP A 91 -18.58 -2.35 -9.71
N ARG A 92 -18.32 -1.03 -9.70
CA ARG A 92 -17.55 -0.35 -10.76
C ARG A 92 -16.12 -0.87 -10.85
N LEU A 93 -15.42 -0.99 -9.71
CA LEU A 93 -14.05 -1.52 -9.65
C LEU A 93 -13.98 -2.99 -10.10
N VAL A 94 -14.88 -3.82 -9.59
CA VAL A 94 -15.03 -5.23 -9.98
C VAL A 94 -15.29 -5.36 -11.49
N GLY A 95 -16.25 -4.61 -12.04
CA GLY A 95 -16.54 -4.61 -13.49
C GLY A 95 -15.34 -4.17 -14.35
N ARG A 96 -14.60 -3.15 -13.90
CA ARG A 96 -13.35 -2.69 -14.54
C ARG A 96 -12.29 -3.79 -14.57
N LEU A 97 -12.05 -4.46 -13.43
CA LEU A 97 -11.03 -5.52 -13.32
C LEU A 97 -11.43 -6.79 -14.09
N VAL A 98 -12.70 -7.20 -14.04
CA VAL A 98 -13.21 -8.32 -14.85
C VAL A 98 -13.03 -8.05 -16.33
N SER A 99 -13.41 -6.86 -16.81
CA SER A 99 -13.23 -6.48 -18.22
C SER A 99 -11.75 -6.43 -18.63
N HIS A 100 -10.88 -5.86 -17.78
CA HIS A 100 -9.46 -5.67 -18.10
C HIS A 100 -8.61 -6.96 -18.05
N TYR A 101 -9.03 -7.94 -17.25
CA TYR A 101 -8.35 -9.23 -17.09
C TYR A 101 -9.13 -10.42 -17.68
N ALA A 102 -10.18 -10.18 -18.45
CA ALA A 102 -10.95 -11.21 -19.14
C ALA A 102 -10.02 -12.11 -19.99
N GLY A 103 -10.13 -13.42 -19.80
CA GLY A 103 -9.34 -14.42 -20.54
C GLY A 103 -7.85 -14.53 -20.18
N LYS A 104 -7.29 -13.63 -19.35
CA LYS A 104 -5.87 -13.68 -18.95
C LYS A 104 -5.62 -14.76 -17.89
N GLN A 105 -4.46 -15.40 -17.94
CA GLN A 105 -4.00 -16.27 -16.86
C GLN A 105 -3.42 -15.41 -15.71
N PRO A 106 -3.38 -15.93 -14.46
CA PRO A 106 -2.80 -15.19 -13.34
C PRO A 106 -1.33 -14.78 -13.52
N ALA A 107 -0.57 -15.46 -14.39
CA ALA A 107 0.81 -15.09 -14.72
C ALA A 107 0.92 -13.84 -15.63
N ASP A 108 -0.15 -13.54 -16.39
CA ASP A 108 -0.22 -12.40 -17.33
C ASP A 108 -0.68 -11.10 -16.65
N ILE A 109 -0.80 -11.11 -15.32
CA ILE A 109 -1.32 -10.03 -14.50
C ILE A 109 -0.16 -9.49 -13.64
N PRO A 110 0.41 -8.31 -13.96
CA PRO A 110 1.63 -7.82 -13.33
C PRO A 110 1.58 -7.85 -11.79
N GLY A 111 0.52 -7.31 -11.19
CA GLY A 111 0.32 -7.29 -9.74
C GLY A 111 0.31 -8.67 -9.06
N VAL A 112 -0.14 -9.71 -9.77
CA VAL A 112 -0.08 -11.10 -9.27
C VAL A 112 1.35 -11.62 -9.35
N THR A 113 2.02 -11.45 -10.48
CA THR A 113 3.40 -11.89 -10.69
C THR A 113 4.39 -11.19 -9.74
N GLU A 114 4.25 -9.89 -9.53
CA GLU A 114 5.00 -9.10 -8.55
C GLU A 114 4.79 -9.61 -7.11
N THR A 115 3.54 -9.88 -6.73
CA THR A 115 3.22 -10.38 -5.38
C THR A 115 3.71 -11.81 -5.18
N ARG A 116 3.68 -12.65 -6.21
CA ARG A 116 4.29 -13.99 -6.18
C ARG A 116 5.80 -13.92 -6.04
N ALA A 117 6.46 -12.98 -6.72
CA ALA A 117 7.90 -12.74 -6.57
C ALA A 117 8.25 -12.31 -5.13
N LEU A 118 7.44 -11.43 -4.51
CA LEU A 118 7.57 -11.13 -3.08
C LEU A 118 7.41 -12.38 -2.21
N PHE A 119 6.40 -13.22 -2.45
CA PHE A 119 6.19 -14.44 -1.67
C PHE A 119 7.40 -15.38 -1.77
N HIS A 120 7.97 -15.58 -2.97
CA HIS A 120 9.21 -16.34 -3.16
C HIS A 120 10.42 -15.74 -2.42
N ARG A 121 10.57 -14.41 -2.37
CA ARG A 121 11.63 -13.74 -1.57
C ARG A 121 11.46 -13.99 -0.06
N LEU A 122 10.22 -14.18 0.40
CA LEU A 122 9.88 -14.53 1.77
C LEU A 122 9.86 -16.06 2.01
N ASP A 123 10.45 -16.84 1.09
CA ASP A 123 10.46 -18.32 1.04
C ASP A 123 9.05 -18.98 0.94
N ILE A 124 7.99 -18.20 0.77
CA ILE A 124 6.62 -18.71 0.72
C ILE A 124 6.30 -19.18 -0.70
N ASP A 125 5.97 -20.45 -0.86
CA ASP A 125 5.44 -21.00 -2.12
C ASP A 125 4.01 -20.47 -2.37
N PRO A 126 3.79 -19.58 -3.36
CA PRO A 126 2.48 -18.97 -3.60
C PRO A 126 1.48 -19.94 -4.25
N THR A 127 1.92 -21.11 -4.73
CA THR A 127 1.03 -22.14 -5.25
C THR A 127 0.32 -22.89 -4.11
N LYS A 128 1.04 -23.09 -2.99
CA LYS A 128 0.53 -23.67 -1.74
C LYS A 128 -0.19 -22.62 -0.89
N THR A 129 0.44 -21.46 -0.69
CA THR A 129 -0.05 -20.37 0.16
C THR A 129 -0.27 -19.12 -0.68
N ARG A 130 -1.44 -19.06 -1.34
CA ARG A 130 -1.79 -17.97 -2.26
C ARG A 130 -1.94 -16.62 -1.53
N PRO A 131 -1.38 -15.52 -2.07
CA PRO A 131 -1.64 -14.17 -1.57
C PRO A 131 -3.14 -13.82 -1.53
N SER A 132 -3.55 -13.01 -0.54
CA SER A 132 -4.94 -12.58 -0.41
C SER A 132 -5.44 -11.81 -1.63
N SER A 133 -4.64 -10.89 -2.18
CA SER A 133 -4.97 -10.15 -3.40
C SER A 133 -5.27 -11.04 -4.61
N GLU A 134 -4.42 -12.04 -4.89
CA GLU A 134 -4.65 -13.01 -5.97
C GLU A 134 -5.91 -13.85 -5.70
N ALA A 135 -6.14 -14.26 -4.45
CA ALA A 135 -7.33 -15.03 -4.09
C ALA A 135 -8.64 -14.24 -4.31
N LEU A 136 -8.64 -12.94 -4.00
CA LEU A 136 -9.76 -12.04 -4.25
C LEU A 136 -9.98 -11.81 -5.75
N LEU A 137 -8.90 -11.54 -6.51
CA LEU A 137 -8.97 -11.38 -7.97
C LEU A 137 -9.54 -12.63 -8.64
N ARG A 138 -9.00 -13.81 -8.33
CA ARG A 138 -9.49 -15.09 -8.88
C ARG A 138 -10.97 -15.30 -8.55
N ARG A 139 -11.42 -14.91 -7.36
CA ARG A 139 -12.83 -15.03 -6.97
C ARG A 139 -13.73 -14.12 -7.81
N VAL A 140 -13.30 -12.88 -8.05
CA VAL A 140 -13.99 -11.91 -8.90
C VAL A 140 -14.03 -12.35 -10.37
N LEU A 141 -12.92 -12.80 -10.95
CA LEU A 141 -12.88 -13.31 -12.33
C LEU A 141 -13.72 -14.58 -12.54
N GLN A 142 -14.01 -15.32 -11.47
CA GLN A 142 -14.94 -16.47 -11.48
C GLN A 142 -16.41 -16.09 -11.24
N GLY A 143 -16.77 -14.81 -11.22
CA GLY A 143 -18.13 -14.34 -10.97
C GLY A 143 -18.64 -14.56 -9.54
N LYS A 144 -17.78 -14.91 -8.59
CA LYS A 144 -18.15 -15.24 -7.19
C LYS A 144 -18.18 -14.02 -6.25
N GLY A 145 -18.01 -12.82 -6.81
CA GLY A 145 -17.93 -11.55 -6.09
C GLY A 145 -16.78 -11.47 -5.08
N LEU A 146 -16.72 -10.38 -4.32
CA LEU A 146 -15.91 -10.30 -3.11
C LEU A 146 -16.60 -11.05 -1.95
N PRO A 147 -15.85 -11.53 -0.94
CA PRO A 147 -16.48 -11.93 0.33
C PRO A 147 -17.14 -10.72 0.98
N ARG A 148 -18.16 -10.98 1.81
CA ARG A 148 -18.75 -10.02 2.75
C ARG A 148 -18.47 -10.51 4.16
N VAL A 149 -17.78 -9.72 4.97
CA VAL A 149 -17.34 -10.10 6.33
C VAL A 149 -17.80 -9.06 7.34
N ASN A 150 -17.27 -7.84 7.23
CA ASN A 150 -17.68 -6.64 7.97
C ASN A 150 -17.20 -5.41 7.20
N ALA A 151 -17.63 -4.20 7.58
CA ALA A 151 -17.40 -2.99 6.78
C ALA A 151 -15.91 -2.71 6.51
N VAL A 152 -15.08 -2.78 7.54
CA VAL A 152 -13.64 -2.47 7.46
C VAL A 152 -12.85 -3.56 6.72
N VAL A 153 -13.22 -4.83 6.90
CA VAL A 153 -12.64 -5.97 6.17
C VAL A 153 -13.02 -5.90 4.69
N ASP A 154 -14.25 -5.54 4.36
CA ASP A 154 -14.73 -5.46 2.98
C ASP A 154 -14.10 -4.28 2.23
N VAL A 155 -13.91 -3.13 2.89
CA VAL A 155 -13.10 -2.00 2.39
C VAL A 155 -11.65 -2.44 2.13
N CYS A 156 -11.01 -3.12 3.08
CA CYS A 156 -9.62 -3.55 2.91
C CYS A 156 -9.49 -4.63 1.82
N ASN A 157 -10.41 -5.58 1.72
CA ASN A 157 -10.49 -6.53 0.61
C ASN A 157 -10.62 -5.82 -0.75
N LEU A 158 -11.40 -4.73 -0.81
CA LEU A 158 -11.52 -3.94 -2.04
C LEU A 158 -10.18 -3.28 -2.43
N CYS A 159 -9.45 -2.73 -1.47
CA CYS A 159 -8.13 -2.14 -1.70
C CYS A 159 -7.09 -3.20 -2.11
N SER A 160 -7.09 -4.36 -1.45
CA SER A 160 -6.20 -5.49 -1.77
C SER A 160 -6.45 -6.02 -3.19
N LEU A 161 -7.72 -6.04 -3.61
CA LEU A 161 -8.11 -6.33 -4.99
C LEU A 161 -7.67 -5.22 -5.97
N GLU A 162 -7.89 -3.94 -5.64
CA GLU A 162 -7.57 -2.81 -6.53
C GLU A 162 -6.07 -2.73 -6.81
N HIS A 163 -5.25 -2.74 -5.76
CA HIS A 163 -3.80 -2.56 -5.85
C HIS A 163 -3.04 -3.89 -6.07
N GLN A 164 -3.73 -5.04 -6.03
CA GLN A 164 -3.14 -6.38 -6.09
C GLN A 164 -2.10 -6.67 -4.99
N LEU A 165 -2.14 -5.94 -3.87
CA LEU A 165 -1.23 -6.13 -2.74
C LEU A 165 -1.90 -6.89 -1.58
N PRO A 166 -1.24 -7.87 -0.95
CA PRO A 166 -1.73 -8.51 0.25
C PRO A 166 -1.61 -7.56 1.45
N LEU A 167 -2.59 -7.62 2.34
CA LEU A 167 -2.63 -6.85 3.58
C LEU A 167 -3.16 -7.68 4.74
N GLY A 168 -2.80 -7.27 5.95
CA GLY A 168 -3.42 -7.67 7.20
C GLY A 168 -4.18 -6.51 7.84
N LEU A 169 -5.25 -6.83 8.57
CA LEU A 169 -6.11 -5.86 9.25
C LEU A 169 -6.35 -6.33 10.69
N TYR A 170 -5.93 -5.49 11.64
CA TYR A 170 -5.89 -5.83 13.05
C TYR A 170 -6.71 -4.84 13.90
N ASP A 171 -7.28 -5.35 14.98
CA ASP A 171 -7.80 -4.53 16.06
C ASP A 171 -6.60 -3.91 16.81
N ARG A 172 -6.50 -2.58 16.74
CA ARG A 172 -5.39 -1.82 17.29
C ARG A 172 -5.35 -1.89 18.81
N ASP A 173 -6.48 -2.06 19.49
CA ASP A 173 -6.56 -2.11 20.97
C ASP A 173 -6.06 -3.47 21.50
N LEU A 174 -6.07 -4.50 20.65
CA LEU A 174 -5.52 -5.82 20.95
C LEU A 174 -4.00 -5.94 20.71
N VAL A 175 -3.38 -4.99 19.97
CA VAL A 175 -1.92 -4.92 19.74
C VAL A 175 -1.22 -4.20 20.91
N LYS A 176 -0.23 -4.86 21.53
CA LYS A 176 0.43 -4.41 22.77
C LYS A 176 1.82 -3.82 22.52
N GLY A 177 2.04 -2.59 22.99
CA GLY A 177 3.32 -1.90 22.82
C GLY A 177 3.53 -1.40 21.39
N GLY A 178 4.64 -1.78 20.77
CA GLY A 178 5.04 -1.40 19.41
C GLY A 178 4.94 -2.54 18.39
N LEU A 179 4.92 -2.21 17.09
CA LEU A 179 4.98 -3.17 16.00
C LEU A 179 6.43 -3.50 15.65
N ARG A 180 6.81 -4.76 15.86
CA ARG A 180 8.07 -5.37 15.41
C ARG A 180 7.84 -6.21 14.16
N VAL A 181 8.61 -5.95 13.11
CA VAL A 181 8.62 -6.72 11.87
C VAL A 181 9.96 -7.45 11.80
N ARG A 182 9.93 -8.79 11.77
CA ARG A 182 11.15 -9.61 11.86
C ARG A 182 10.94 -11.00 11.27
N VAL A 183 12.02 -11.78 11.21
CA VAL A 183 11.95 -13.22 10.97
C VAL A 183 11.55 -13.94 12.27
N GLY A 184 10.74 -14.99 12.14
CA GLY A 184 10.35 -15.87 13.25
C GLY A 184 11.43 -16.87 13.63
N ARG A 185 11.56 -17.07 14.94
CA ARG A 185 12.46 -18.03 15.58
C ARG A 185 11.84 -19.43 15.53
N ASP A 186 12.65 -20.44 15.86
CA ASP A 186 12.18 -21.82 15.95
C ASP A 186 10.95 -21.95 16.86
N SER A 187 9.99 -22.76 16.43
CA SER A 187 8.70 -23.00 17.10
C SER A 187 7.77 -21.78 17.25
N GLU A 188 8.10 -20.59 16.74
CA GLU A 188 7.15 -19.47 16.73
C GLU A 188 5.96 -19.71 15.79
N GLY A 189 4.80 -19.19 16.19
CA GLY A 189 3.55 -19.32 15.47
C GLY A 189 2.36 -18.83 16.28
N TYR A 190 1.16 -18.93 15.72
CA TYR A 190 -0.09 -18.60 16.43
C TYR A 190 -1.30 -19.38 15.89
N ALA A 191 -2.38 -19.36 16.66
CA ALA A 191 -3.69 -19.76 16.16
C ALA A 191 -4.21 -18.72 15.16
N GLY A 192 -4.25 -19.07 13.87
CA GLY A 192 -4.75 -18.22 12.80
C GLY A 192 -6.29 -18.09 12.81
N ILE A 193 -6.79 -17.00 12.22
CA ILE A 193 -8.24 -16.70 12.13
C ILE A 193 -9.05 -17.91 11.62
N ARG A 194 -8.52 -18.65 10.63
CA ARG A 194 -9.16 -19.82 10.00
C ARG A 194 -9.06 -21.14 10.79
N LYS A 195 -8.83 -21.07 12.11
CA LYS A 195 -8.76 -22.23 13.02
C LYS A 195 -7.63 -23.24 12.72
N GLN A 196 -6.53 -22.78 12.14
CA GLN A 196 -5.32 -23.57 11.92
C GLN A 196 -4.13 -22.93 12.65
N TRP A 197 -3.14 -23.74 13.04
CA TRP A 197 -1.86 -23.22 13.53
C TRP A 197 -1.06 -22.67 12.35
N VAL A 198 -0.55 -21.44 12.49
CA VAL A 198 0.36 -20.80 11.53
C VAL A 198 1.77 -20.92 12.10
N ASN A 199 2.61 -21.73 11.47
CA ASN A 199 4.03 -21.83 11.80
C ASN A 199 4.79 -20.65 11.15
N LEU A 200 5.67 -20.00 11.92
CA LEU A 200 6.43 -18.83 11.50
C LEU A 200 7.95 -19.00 11.63
N ALA A 201 8.44 -20.20 11.92
CA ALA A 201 9.88 -20.46 11.99
C ALA A 201 10.55 -20.17 10.64
N GLY A 202 11.53 -19.26 10.64
CA GLY A 202 12.18 -18.77 9.41
C GLY A 202 11.30 -17.90 8.51
N ARG A 203 10.12 -17.44 8.97
CA ARG A 203 9.16 -16.65 8.18
C ARG A 203 9.08 -15.20 8.63
N LEU A 204 8.77 -14.31 7.70
CA LEU A 204 8.36 -12.95 8.02
C LEU A 204 7.13 -12.97 8.93
N LEU A 205 7.19 -12.22 10.02
CA LEU A 205 6.07 -11.99 10.92
C LEU A 205 5.98 -10.55 11.41
N LEU A 206 4.78 -10.18 11.84
CA LEU A 206 4.48 -9.04 12.69
C LEU A 206 4.33 -9.54 14.12
N ALA A 207 5.05 -8.91 15.05
CA ALA A 207 4.97 -9.16 16.48
C ALA A 207 4.77 -7.87 17.26
N ASP A 208 4.20 -8.00 18.45
CA ASP A 208 4.06 -6.96 19.44
C ASP A 208 4.68 -7.45 20.78
N ASP A 209 4.39 -6.82 21.91
CA ASP A 209 4.92 -7.22 23.23
C ASP A 209 4.43 -8.59 23.74
N ASP A 210 3.29 -9.09 23.26
CA ASP A 210 2.79 -10.44 23.58
C ASP A 210 3.27 -11.51 22.57
N GLY A 211 4.04 -11.13 21.55
CA GLY A 211 4.61 -12.04 20.54
C GLY A 211 3.99 -11.88 19.15
N PRO A 212 4.08 -12.91 18.28
CA PRO A 212 3.61 -12.79 16.90
C PRO A 212 2.09 -12.67 16.80
N PHE A 213 1.60 -11.91 15.81
CA PHE A 213 0.16 -11.70 15.57
C PHE A 213 -0.26 -11.59 14.10
N GLY A 214 0.66 -11.34 13.18
CA GLY A 214 0.36 -11.13 11.76
C GLY A 214 1.46 -11.66 10.84
N ALA A 215 1.10 -11.92 9.59
CA ALA A 215 1.98 -12.39 8.53
C ALA A 215 1.29 -12.14 7.17
N PRO A 216 2.02 -12.04 6.04
CA PRO A 216 1.41 -11.84 4.72
C PRO A 216 0.49 -12.99 4.26
N THR A 217 0.48 -14.11 4.98
CA THR A 217 -0.23 -15.35 4.63
C THR A 217 -1.56 -15.51 5.38
N ALA A 218 -1.59 -15.24 6.69
CA ALA A 218 -2.76 -15.35 7.55
C ALA A 218 -2.53 -14.65 8.89
N ASP A 219 -3.50 -13.86 9.33
CA ASP A 219 -3.47 -13.18 10.62
C ASP A 219 -3.83 -14.09 11.80
N SER A 220 -3.40 -13.72 13.00
CA SER A 220 -3.75 -14.40 14.25
C SER A 220 -5.19 -14.08 14.67
N ARG A 221 -5.77 -14.95 15.51
CA ARG A 221 -7.01 -14.63 16.22
C ARG A 221 -6.84 -13.59 17.33
N ARG A 222 -5.63 -13.40 17.86
CA ARG A 222 -5.38 -12.56 19.04
C ARG A 222 -5.70 -11.09 18.76
N THR A 223 -5.44 -10.65 17.54
CA THR A 223 -5.59 -9.25 17.11
C THR A 223 -6.57 -9.11 15.94
N SER A 224 -7.42 -10.11 15.69
CA SER A 224 -8.39 -10.06 14.59
C SER A 224 -9.54 -9.10 14.89
N VAL A 225 -9.92 -8.27 13.92
CA VAL A 225 -11.06 -7.35 14.04
C VAL A 225 -12.39 -8.09 14.26
N SER A 226 -13.27 -7.48 15.06
CA SER A 226 -14.62 -7.96 15.38
C SER A 226 -15.69 -6.89 15.05
N ALA A 227 -16.93 -7.07 15.53
CA ALA A 227 -17.98 -6.04 15.40
C ALA A 227 -17.77 -4.88 16.40
N GLU A 228 -17.01 -5.11 17.46
CA GLU A 228 -16.73 -4.19 18.56
C GLU A 228 -15.51 -3.30 18.26
N THR A 229 -14.58 -3.75 17.41
CA THR A 229 -13.38 -3.00 17.01
C THR A 229 -13.72 -1.58 16.57
N ARG A 230 -12.97 -0.59 17.08
CA ARG A 230 -13.05 0.82 16.65
C ARG A 230 -11.72 1.37 16.16
N ASN A 231 -10.61 0.86 16.68
CA ASN A 231 -9.27 1.30 16.31
C ASN A 231 -8.63 0.23 15.42
N LEU A 232 -8.07 0.66 14.29
CA LEU A 232 -7.56 -0.20 13.23
C LEU A 232 -6.06 -0.03 13.06
N LEU A 233 -5.37 -1.14 12.87
CA LEU A 233 -4.03 -1.20 12.30
C LEU A 233 -4.10 -1.95 10.97
N VAL A 234 -3.73 -1.28 9.87
CA VAL A 234 -3.60 -1.90 8.54
C VAL A 234 -2.12 -2.03 8.22
N VAL A 235 -1.71 -3.21 7.75
CA VAL A 235 -0.35 -3.45 7.24
C VAL A 235 -0.43 -4.01 5.83
N VAL A 236 0.10 -3.27 4.86
CA VAL A 236 0.17 -3.64 3.44
C VAL A 236 1.57 -4.17 3.14
N PHE A 237 1.66 -5.40 2.64
CA PHE A 237 2.92 -6.04 2.27
C PHE A 237 3.19 -5.79 0.77
N SER A 238 4.30 -5.12 0.45
CA SER A 238 4.62 -4.67 -0.90
C SER A 238 5.98 -5.20 -1.37
N PRO A 239 6.14 -5.56 -2.65
CA PRO A 239 7.46 -5.64 -3.27
C PRO A 239 8.19 -4.29 -3.10
N PRO A 240 9.52 -4.27 -2.87
CA PRO A 240 10.31 -3.03 -2.79
C PRO A 240 10.17 -2.15 -4.03
N GLU A 241 10.02 -2.76 -5.20
CA GLU A 241 9.82 -2.08 -6.49
C GLU A 241 8.55 -1.22 -6.53
N ARG A 242 7.60 -1.49 -5.64
CA ARG A 242 6.30 -0.80 -5.54
C ARG A 242 6.20 0.14 -4.35
N ALA A 243 7.26 0.25 -3.54
CA ALA A 243 7.30 1.02 -2.30
C ALA A 243 7.06 2.53 -2.47
N GLY A 244 7.32 3.07 -3.67
CA GLY A 244 7.02 4.45 -4.01
C GLY A 244 5.52 4.70 -4.25
N GLY A 245 5.20 5.43 -5.32
CA GLY A 245 3.82 5.90 -5.58
C GLY A 245 2.73 4.82 -5.61
N HIS A 246 3.05 3.55 -5.87
CA HIS A 246 2.07 2.46 -5.85
C HIS A 246 1.61 2.07 -4.43
N LEU A 247 2.53 2.06 -3.46
CA LEU A 247 2.21 1.79 -2.05
C LEU A 247 1.58 3.02 -1.39
N SER A 248 2.06 4.24 -1.69
CA SER A 248 1.42 5.48 -1.25
C SER A 248 -0.03 5.56 -1.73
N ALA A 249 -0.29 5.34 -3.02
CA ALA A 249 -1.65 5.32 -3.57
C ALA A 249 -2.54 4.24 -2.93
N ALA A 250 -1.98 3.08 -2.55
CA ALA A 250 -2.73 2.05 -1.84
C ALA A 250 -3.13 2.50 -0.42
N LEU A 251 -2.22 3.16 0.31
CA LEU A 251 -2.50 3.70 1.64
C LEU A 251 -3.49 4.87 1.60
N GLU A 252 -3.34 5.77 0.64
CA GLU A 252 -4.29 6.86 0.36
C GLU A 252 -5.68 6.31 0.04
N ARG A 253 -5.76 5.23 -0.75
CA ARG A 253 -7.02 4.56 -1.10
C ARG A 253 -7.69 3.89 0.09
N ILE A 254 -6.90 3.24 0.96
CA ILE A 254 -7.39 2.65 2.21
C ILE A 254 -7.90 3.75 3.15
N ALA A 255 -7.15 4.84 3.32
CA ALA A 255 -7.54 5.99 4.13
C ALA A 255 -8.88 6.59 3.65
N ASP A 256 -8.96 6.92 2.36
CA ASP A 256 -10.16 7.47 1.71
C ASP A 256 -11.40 6.60 1.94
N LEU A 257 -11.31 5.29 1.65
CA LEU A 257 -12.46 4.39 1.79
C LEU A 257 -12.86 4.15 3.26
N LEU A 258 -11.90 4.03 4.19
CA LEU A 258 -12.18 3.89 5.62
C LEU A 258 -12.85 5.16 6.19
N THR A 259 -12.39 6.35 5.80
CA THR A 259 -13.02 7.61 6.23
C THR A 259 -14.41 7.78 5.61
N ARG A 260 -14.58 7.58 4.29
CA ARG A 260 -15.88 7.79 3.62
C ARG A 260 -16.95 6.77 3.97
N HIS A 261 -16.59 5.49 4.11
CA HIS A 261 -17.56 4.40 4.22
C HIS A 261 -17.61 3.73 5.61
N CYS A 262 -16.57 3.89 6.42
CA CYS A 262 -16.53 3.41 7.81
C CYS A 262 -16.48 4.56 8.83
N GLY A 263 -16.43 5.83 8.41
CA GLY A 263 -16.38 6.98 9.33
C GLY A 263 -15.08 7.10 10.14
N ALA A 264 -14.03 6.37 9.76
CA ALA A 264 -12.78 6.31 10.51
C ALA A 264 -11.96 7.61 10.37
N SER A 265 -11.29 8.02 11.44
CA SER A 265 -10.29 9.10 11.42
C SER A 265 -8.90 8.50 11.30
N VAL A 266 -8.16 8.78 10.22
CA VAL A 266 -6.79 8.28 10.04
C VAL A 266 -5.82 9.10 10.89
N THR A 267 -5.07 8.43 11.76
CA THR A 267 -4.19 9.06 12.75
C THR A 267 -2.71 8.94 12.42
N ALA A 268 -2.31 7.89 11.69
CA ALA A 268 -0.96 7.77 11.15
C ALA A 268 -0.93 7.01 9.82
N VAL A 269 -0.02 7.40 8.92
CA VAL A 269 0.34 6.66 7.70
C VAL A 269 1.86 6.68 7.56
N ARG A 270 2.48 5.52 7.33
CA ARG A 270 3.93 5.40 7.11
C ARG A 270 4.24 4.37 6.02
N VAL A 271 5.36 4.57 5.34
CA VAL A 271 6.01 3.58 4.46
C VAL A 271 7.36 3.23 5.06
N LEU A 272 7.69 1.93 5.07
CA LEU A 272 8.95 1.35 5.56
C LEU A 272 9.62 0.57 4.43
N GLN A 273 10.95 0.62 4.35
CA GLN A 273 11.81 0.02 3.29
C GLN A 273 13.11 -0.55 3.86
#